data_AF-A0A535GC44-F1
#
_entry.id   AF-A0A535GC44-F1
#
_cell.length_a   1.000
_cell.length_b   1.000
_cell.length_c   1.000
_cell.angle_alpha   90.00
_cell.angle_beta   90.00
_cell.angle_gamma   90.00
#
_symmetry.space_group_name_H-M   'P 1'
#
loop_
_entity.id
_entity.type
_entity.pdbx_description
1 polymer ?
#
loop_
_entity_poly.entity_id
_entity_poly.type
_entity_poly.pdbx_seq_one_letter_code
_entity_poly.pdbx_strand_id
1 'polypeptide(L)' 'MSDPQVVVVGAGQAGLAVSRELVSAGVDHVVLERKKVGQAWRSRWDSFCLVTPNWTM' A
#
# COMPACT_ATOMS: atom_id res chain seq x y z
N MET A 1 -20.97 9.43 6.22
CA MET A 1 -20.04 8.28 6.12
C MET A 1 -19.87 7.75 7.53
N SER A 2 -19.99 6.43 7.71
CA SER A 2 -19.60 5.77 8.95
C SER A 2 -18.09 5.87 9.16
N ASP A 3 -17.63 5.88 10.41
CA ASP A 3 -16.20 5.81 10.70
C ASP A 3 -15.67 4.42 10.32
N PRO A 4 -14.50 4.34 9.66
CA PRO A 4 -13.91 3.06 9.27
C PRO A 4 -13.52 2.26 10.51
N GLN A 5 -13.72 0.94 10.48
CA GLN A 5 -13.36 0.06 11.59
C GLN A 5 -11.84 -0.09 11.75
N VAL A 6 -11.10 0.05 10.65
CA VAL A 6 -9.64 -0.10 10.62
C VAL A 6 -8.99 1.07 9.88
N VAL A 7 -7.88 1.57 10.44
CA VAL A 7 -7.02 2.55 9.77
C VAL A 7 -5.67 1.90 9.50
N VAL A 8 -5.30 1.76 8.24
CA VAL A 8 -3.98 1.30 7.80
C VAL A 8 -3.09 2.51 7.59
N VAL A 9 -2.02 2.62 8.36
CA VAL A 9 -1.06 3.74 8.26
C VAL A 9 0.11 3.32 7.38
N GLY A 10 0.21 3.95 6.20
CA GLY A 10 1.22 3.74 5.18
C GLY A 10 0.65 3.05 3.93
N ALA A 11 0.68 3.73 2.77
CA ALA A 11 0.30 3.16 1.47
C ALA A 11 1.53 2.67 0.68
N GLY A 12 2.44 2.00 1.39
CA GLY A 12 3.50 1.18 0.78
C GLY A 12 2.99 -0.23 0.44
N GLN A 13 3.91 -1.11 0.03
CA GLN A 13 3.56 -2.49 -0.36
C GLN A 13 2.79 -3.26 0.73
N ALA A 14 3.21 -3.14 1.99
CA ALA A 14 2.60 -3.86 3.09
C ALA A 14 1.19 -3.36 3.39
N GLY A 15 0.98 -2.03 3.43
CA GLY A 15 -0.34 -1.47 3.70
C GLY A 15 -1.34 -1.75 2.57
N LEU A 16 -0.89 -1.74 1.32
CA LEU A 16 -1.74 -2.11 0.18
C LEU A 16 -2.09 -3.61 0.19
N ALA A 17 -1.14 -4.48 0.55
CA ALA A 17 -1.41 -5.91 0.72
C ALA A 17 -2.46 -6.15 1.82
N VAL A 18 -2.31 -5.50 2.98
CA VAL A 18 -3.29 -5.58 4.08
C VAL A 18 -4.66 -5.05 3.63
N SER A 19 -4.70 -3.92 2.91
CA SER A 19 -5.95 -3.36 2.38
C SER A 19 -6.68 -4.36 1.48
N ARG A 20 -5.96 -5.06 0.58
CA ARG A 20 -6.54 -6.13 -0.26
C ARG A 20 -7.17 -7.24 0.57
N GLU A 21 -6.51 -7.67 1.65
CA GLU A 21 -7.05 -8.71 2.53
C GLU A 21 -8.29 -8.22 3.29
N LEU A 22 -8.29 -6.98 3.76
CA LEU A 22 -9.45 -6.36 4.43
C LEU A 22 -10.64 -6.22 3.48
N VAL A 23 -10.42 -5.87 2.21
CA VAL A 23 -11.47 -5.91 1.17
C VAL A 23 -12.03 -7.33 1.03
N SER A 24 -11.15 -8.34 0.96
CA SER A 24 -11.55 -9.75 0.81
C SER A 24 -12.36 -10.25 2.02
N ALA A 25 -12.06 -9.73 3.21
CA ALA A 25 -12.75 -10.04 4.46
C ALA A 25 -14.03 -9.20 4.69
N GLY A 26 -14.36 -8.25 3.81
CA GLY A 26 -15.53 -7.38 3.97
C GLY A 26 -15.42 -6.37 5.12
N VAL A 27 -14.20 -6.00 5.52
CA VAL A 27 -13.94 -5.06 6.61
C VAL A 27 -13.79 -3.64 6.07
N ASP A 28 -14.60 -2.71 6.57
CA ASP A 28 -14.51 -1.30 6.21
C ASP A 28 -13.23 -0.67 6.80
N HIS A 29 -12.43 -0.05 5.94
CA HIS A 29 -11.13 0.48 6.31
C HIS A 29 -10.69 1.63 5.41
N VAL A 30 -9.74 2.42 5.91
CA VAL A 30 -9.07 3.47 5.16
C VAL A 30 -7.56 3.29 5.20
N VAL A 31 -6.87 3.62 4.11
CA VAL A 31 -5.40 3.64 4.03
C VAL A 31 -4.93 5.09 3.97
N LEU A 32 -4.05 5.48 4.88
CA LEU A 32 -3.50 6.83 4.95
C LEU A 32 -2.02 6.81 4.59
N GLU A 33 -1.60 7.72 3.72
CA GLU A 33 -0.19 7.90 3.34
C GLU A 33 0.16 9.37 3.43
N ARG A 34 1.39 9.66 3.87
CA ARG A 34 1.85 11.03 4.10
C ARG A 34 1.97 11.83 2.80
N LYS A 35 2.25 11.18 1.68
CA LYS A 35 2.38 11.82 0.36
C LYS A 35 1.50 11.10 -0.68
N LYS A 36 2.12 10.43 -1.65
CA LYS A 36 1.43 9.68 -2.71
C LYS A 36 1.52 8.18 -2.42
N VAL A 37 0.56 7.41 -2.91
CA VAL A 37 0.62 5.94 -2.87
C VAL A 37 1.95 5.46 -3.44
N GLY A 38 2.63 4.57 -2.69
CA GLY A 38 3.96 4.07 -3.04
C GLY A 38 5.08 5.10 -2.97
N GLN A 39 4.93 6.19 -2.20
CA GLN A 39 5.92 7.28 -2.13
C GLN A 39 7.35 6.78 -1.88
N ALA A 40 7.54 5.76 -1.03
CA ALA A 40 8.85 5.20 -0.70
C ALA A 40 9.60 4.63 -1.91
N TRP A 41 8.86 4.20 -2.95
CA TRP A 41 9.42 3.76 -4.24
C TRP A 41 9.64 4.94 -5.19
N ARG A 42 8.70 5.89 -5.21
CA ARG A 42 8.77 7.08 -6.07
C ARG A 42 9.92 8.02 -5.73
N SER A 43 10.40 7.99 -4.49
CA SER A 43 11.53 8.80 -4.04
C SER A 43 12.87 8.07 -4.10
N ARG A 44 12.96 6.95 -4.82
CA ARG A 44 14.25 6.30 -5.10
C ARG A 44 15.00 7.05 -6.20
N TRP A 45 16.29 6.75 -6.33
CA TRP A 45 17.16 7.33 -7.34
C TRP A 45 16.82 6.78 -8.74
N ASP A 46 17.18 7.53 -9.79
CA ASP A 46 16.72 7.28 -11.16
C ASP A 46 17.12 5.90 -11.72
N SER A 47 18.29 5.39 -11.33
CA SER A 47 18.77 4.07 -11.75
C SER A 47 18.31 2.93 -10.86
N PHE A 48 17.36 3.16 -9.95
CA PHE A 48 16.84 2.11 -9.08
C PHE A 48 16.03 1.09 -9.89
N CYS A 49 16.43 -0.18 -9.78
CA CYS A 49 15.72 -1.33 -10.32
C CYS A 49 15.53 -2.38 -9.22
N LEU A 50 14.44 -3.15 -9.32
CA LEU A 50 14.29 -4.36 -8.53
C LEU A 50 15.24 -5.45 -9.04
N VAL A 51 15.68 -6.31 -8.13
CA VAL A 51 16.58 -7.44 -8.44
C VAL A 51 15.81 -8.73 -8.78
N THR A 52 14.48 -8.66 -8.81
CA THR A 52 13.58 -9.76 -9.16
C THR A 52 12.76 -9.39 -10.40
N PRO A 53 12.51 -10.34 -11.32
CA PRO A 53 11.62 -10.09 -12.46
C PRO A 53 10.19 -9.75 -12.02
N ASN A 54 9.54 -8.84 -12.72
CA ASN A 54 8.17 -8.40 -12.40
C ASN A 54 7.12 -9.53 -12.38
N TRP A 55 7.32 -10.59 -13.15
CA TRP A 55 6.41 -11.75 -13.22
C TRP A 55 6.58 -12.73 -12.04
N THR A 56 7.57 -12.50 -11.17
CA THR A 56 7.78 -13.30 -9.96
C THR A 56 7.16 -12.66 -8.71
N MET A 57 6.54 -11.48 -8.85
CA MET A 57 5.84 -10.76 -7.78
C MET A 57 4.35 -10.65 -8.06
#